data_AF-A0A2X4V1P9-F1
#
_entry.id   AF-A0A2X4V1P9-F1
#
_cell.length_a   1.000
_cell.length_b   1.000
_cell.length_c   1.000
_cell.angle_alpha   90.00
_cell.angle_beta   90.00
_cell.angle_gamma   90.00
#
_symmetry.space_group_name_H-M   'P 1'
#
loop_
_entity.id
_entity.type
_entity.pdbx_description
1 polymer ?
#
loop_
_entity_poly.entity_id
_entity_poly.type
_entity_poly.pdbx_seq_one_letter_code
_entity_poly.pdbx_strand_id
1 'polypeptide(L)'
;MRDKLVDAARTLNAFSPWGEGWKAVRSTIYFDYTKHNDGNDVEQLPDNLAALEKELEPTELIPTIKTYVLSTNHDYWALDSDFDHEDSNKYAAAGKRLEAKALLLGQDFALSNHVIEELGAELFSIGGMPYRAVFGRGLARGEHDLRIGWQRLVEQIEKQPDVNKDFGVLEGFIEEVDSVDQALAQDLLEQCAQHQILRQALVSLHPWRQFTVNDLDRCMKHLDDPDILPFMYEPILWQEQYANLPRVRVLDLAERLLRKVSGDNVILHALSMRLHGKDKSADTLGADFRLIGLAAAIQRIKNSDRGQRGTIDFYMERVIDAALRFDGNEAKKIEWLDTIFSVIDEHYGYVSGFHKTIATTAALMPEVFLNRIFEGTEEQQQRRQFFIGRSGLRTYPLARINTNVLIAWCNARNDPRVWPVVAGGVTLWSKNGEQSALTIHEVAIELLEASPEPLAVLESFAGRITPSSWTGSLANIMQARSSAICVLSKHKRPDIAEAAKIVCEKMIQWVERQKEREQLEDSEREQRFE
;
A
#
# COMPACT_ATOMS: atom_id res chain seq x y z
N MET A 1 35.59 -20.53 17.73
CA MET A 1 34.68 -20.46 16.55
C MET A 1 34.89 -19.16 15.79
N ARG A 2 34.94 -18.00 16.47
CA ARG A 2 35.22 -16.68 15.86
C ARG A 2 36.52 -16.64 15.05
N ASP A 3 37.64 -17.17 15.55
CA ASP A 3 38.91 -17.13 14.81
C ASP A 3 38.85 -17.88 13.46
N LYS A 4 38.13 -19.01 13.41
CA LYS A 4 37.91 -19.75 12.16
C LYS A 4 37.09 -18.96 11.14
N LEU A 5 36.17 -18.10 11.60
CA LEU A 5 35.39 -17.21 10.72
C LEU A 5 36.25 -16.06 10.20
N VAL A 6 37.13 -15.50 11.03
CA VAL A 6 38.11 -14.47 10.62
C VAL A 6 39.03 -15.03 9.51
N ASP A 7 39.57 -16.24 9.71
CA ASP A 7 40.44 -16.87 8.71
C ASP A 7 39.69 -17.19 7.41
N ALA A 8 38.44 -17.64 7.51
CA ALA A 8 37.58 -17.86 6.34
C ALA A 8 37.31 -16.55 5.58
N ALA A 9 37.01 -15.46 6.29
CA ALA A 9 36.77 -14.15 5.69
C ALA A 9 38.00 -13.62 4.94
N ARG A 10 39.19 -13.74 5.55
CA ARG A 10 40.47 -13.42 4.89
C ARG A 10 40.70 -14.24 3.63
N THR A 11 40.43 -15.55 3.70
CA THR A 11 40.61 -16.47 2.57
C THR A 11 39.68 -16.11 1.41
N LEU A 12 38.43 -15.77 1.70
CA LEU A 12 37.46 -15.33 0.69
C LEU A 12 37.91 -14.01 0.03
N ASN A 13 38.30 -13.02 0.84
CA ASN A 13 38.74 -11.72 0.32
C ASN A 13 40.02 -11.80 -0.51
N ALA A 14 40.95 -12.70 -0.15
CA ALA A 14 42.16 -12.95 -0.93
C ALA A 14 41.88 -13.62 -2.28
N PHE A 15 40.77 -14.38 -2.40
CA PHE A 15 40.36 -14.99 -3.66
C PHE A 15 39.66 -13.98 -4.58
N SER A 16 38.77 -13.16 -4.02
CA SER A 16 38.10 -12.07 -4.70
C SER A 16 37.69 -11.03 -3.65
N PRO A 17 37.94 -9.72 -3.89
CA PRO A 17 37.52 -8.68 -2.96
C PRO A 17 36.05 -8.85 -2.53
N TRP A 18 35.82 -8.97 -1.22
CA TRP A 18 34.54 -9.39 -0.66
C TRP A 18 33.83 -8.26 0.08
N GLY A 19 33.31 -7.31 -0.69
CA GLY A 19 32.60 -6.12 -0.17
C GLY A 19 31.41 -6.44 0.74
N GLU A 20 30.65 -7.50 0.44
CA GLU A 20 29.57 -7.97 1.31
C GLU A 20 30.09 -8.47 2.68
N GLY A 21 31.26 -9.12 2.69
CA GLY A 21 31.92 -9.53 3.93
C GLY A 21 32.37 -8.33 4.75
N TRP A 22 32.92 -7.31 4.10
CA TRP A 22 33.27 -6.05 4.77
C TRP A 22 32.04 -5.36 5.37
N LYS A 23 30.94 -5.24 4.62
CA LYS A 23 29.67 -4.69 5.14
C LYS A 23 29.12 -5.50 6.31
N ALA A 24 29.22 -6.84 6.27
CA ALA A 24 28.78 -7.70 7.35
C ALA A 24 29.62 -7.48 8.63
N VAL A 25 30.95 -7.40 8.50
CA VAL A 25 31.84 -7.06 9.61
C VAL A 25 31.51 -5.69 10.19
N ARG A 26 31.32 -4.67 9.34
CA ARG A 26 30.93 -3.33 9.78
C ARG A 26 29.55 -3.27 10.43
N SER A 27 28.61 -4.12 9.99
CA SER A 27 27.30 -4.24 10.62
C SER A 27 27.41 -4.87 12.02
N THR A 28 28.24 -5.90 12.20
CA THR A 28 28.54 -6.45 13.52
C THR A 28 29.17 -5.39 14.42
N ILE A 29 30.14 -4.62 13.92
CA ILE A 29 30.76 -3.51 14.65
C ILE A 29 29.71 -2.48 15.07
N TYR A 30 28.80 -2.12 14.16
CA TYR A 30 27.76 -1.15 14.44
C TYR A 30 26.80 -1.63 15.52
N PHE A 31 26.18 -2.81 15.36
CA PHE A 31 25.12 -3.27 16.26
C PHE A 31 25.63 -3.76 17.62
N ASP A 32 26.80 -4.40 17.67
CA ASP A 32 27.31 -5.01 18.90
C ASP A 32 28.22 -4.06 19.69
N TYR A 33 28.86 -3.08 19.03
CA TYR A 33 29.94 -2.29 19.63
C TYR A 33 29.83 -0.77 19.43
N THR A 34 28.86 -0.26 18.66
CA THR A 34 28.74 1.19 18.38
C THR A 34 27.36 1.73 18.75
N LYS A 35 26.29 1.01 18.42
CA LYS A 35 24.91 1.42 18.68
C LYS A 35 24.62 1.30 20.19
N HIS A 36 24.27 2.42 20.79
CA HIS A 36 23.79 2.45 22.17
C HIS A 36 22.39 1.81 22.23
N ASN A 37 22.25 0.71 22.97
CA ASN A 37 20.94 0.26 23.43
C ASN A 37 20.72 0.84 24.83
N ASP A 38 19.55 1.46 25.05
CA ASP A 38 19.15 2.05 26.33
C ASP A 38 19.39 1.05 27.49
N GLY A 39 20.45 1.27 28.25
CA GLY A 39 20.72 0.61 29.53
C GLY A 39 21.83 -0.44 29.59
N ASN A 40 22.55 -0.75 28.50
CA ASN A 40 23.74 -1.62 28.57
C ASN A 40 25.04 -0.87 28.26
N ASP A 41 26.08 -1.13 29.05
CA ASP A 41 27.45 -0.73 28.73
C ASP A 41 27.86 -1.37 27.39
N VAL A 42 28.31 -0.55 26.44
CA VAL A 42 28.82 -1.01 25.14
C VAL A 42 30.10 -1.81 25.38
N GLU A 43 30.16 -3.06 24.91
CA GLU A 43 31.38 -3.86 24.99
C GLU A 43 32.52 -3.18 24.19
N GLN A 44 33.76 -3.34 24.62
CA GLN A 44 34.91 -2.84 23.84
C GLN A 44 35.04 -3.63 22.53
N LEU A 45 35.21 -2.92 21.41
CA LEU A 45 35.44 -3.52 20.11
C LEU A 45 36.68 -4.42 20.13
N PRO A 46 36.57 -5.73 19.81
CA PRO A 46 37.71 -6.62 19.78
C PRO A 46 38.74 -6.24 18.70
N ASP A 47 40.03 -6.23 19.05
CA ASP A 47 41.13 -5.87 18.14
C ASP A 47 41.15 -6.71 16.86
N ASN A 48 40.81 -8.00 16.95
CA ASN A 48 40.76 -8.89 15.79
C ASN A 48 39.63 -8.53 14.81
N LEU A 49 38.50 -8.02 15.31
CA LEU A 49 37.38 -7.58 14.49
C LEU A 49 37.69 -6.22 13.84
N ALA A 50 38.33 -5.30 14.58
CA ALA A 50 38.81 -4.04 14.04
C ALA A 50 39.90 -4.23 12.97
N ALA A 51 40.79 -5.21 13.15
CA ALA A 51 41.79 -5.57 12.14
C ALA A 51 41.13 -6.18 10.90
N LEU A 52 40.18 -7.11 11.09
CA LEU A 52 39.46 -7.73 9.98
C LEU A 52 38.68 -6.70 9.15
N GLU A 53 38.06 -5.70 9.79
CA GLU A 53 37.38 -4.60 9.09
C GLU A 53 38.32 -3.88 8.11
N LYS A 54 39.51 -3.48 8.57
CA LYS A 54 40.52 -2.83 7.73
C LYS A 54 41.07 -3.72 6.63
N GLU A 55 41.24 -5.01 6.90
CA GLU A 55 41.77 -5.97 5.93
C GLU A 55 40.78 -6.27 4.79
N LEU A 56 39.47 -6.19 5.05
CA LEU A 56 38.41 -6.43 4.07
C LEU A 56 38.00 -5.16 3.31
N GLU A 57 38.49 -3.98 3.72
CA GLU A 57 38.09 -2.72 3.10
C GLU A 57 38.42 -2.70 1.60
N PRO A 58 37.44 -2.40 0.71
CA PRO A 58 37.72 -2.32 -0.72
C PRO A 58 38.57 -1.08 -1.02
N THR A 59 39.75 -1.32 -1.59
CA THR A 59 40.73 -0.26 -1.93
C THR A 59 40.89 -0.07 -3.43
N GLU A 60 40.64 -1.11 -4.22
CA GLU A 60 40.64 -1.05 -5.68
C GLU A 60 39.33 -0.46 -6.21
N LEU A 61 39.38 0.17 -7.38
CA LEU A 61 38.27 0.93 -7.95
C LEU A 61 37.02 0.07 -8.19
N ILE A 62 37.14 -1.08 -8.87
CA ILE A 62 36.00 -1.96 -9.18
C ILE A 62 35.34 -2.52 -7.90
N PRO A 63 36.08 -3.12 -6.94
CA PRO A 63 35.50 -3.53 -5.65
C PRO A 63 34.84 -2.39 -4.88
N THR A 64 35.41 -1.17 -4.95
CA THR A 64 34.84 -0.01 -4.27
C THR A 64 33.51 0.41 -4.91
N ILE A 65 33.42 0.45 -6.25
CA ILE A 65 32.16 0.72 -6.96
C ILE A 65 31.12 -0.34 -6.61
N LYS A 66 31.49 -1.62 -6.67
CA LYS A 66 30.58 -2.72 -6.33
C LYS A 66 30.05 -2.59 -4.91
N THR A 67 30.90 -2.22 -3.96
CA THR A 67 30.51 -2.10 -2.54
C THR A 67 29.63 -0.88 -2.28
N TYR A 68 30.02 0.30 -2.76
CA TYR A 68 29.36 1.56 -2.40
C TYR A 68 28.19 1.92 -3.30
N VAL A 69 28.15 1.42 -4.54
CA VAL A 69 27.13 1.80 -5.55
C VAL A 69 26.26 0.61 -5.93
N LEU A 70 26.86 -0.55 -6.23
CA LEU A 70 26.12 -1.65 -6.86
C LEU A 70 25.59 -2.69 -5.87
N SER A 71 26.08 -2.67 -4.64
CA SER A 71 25.73 -3.65 -3.63
C SER A 71 24.24 -3.62 -3.27
N THR A 72 23.77 -4.75 -2.77
CA THR A 72 22.39 -4.94 -2.31
C THR A 72 22.28 -4.61 -0.82
N ASN A 73 21.05 -4.34 -0.37
CA ASN A 73 20.68 -3.96 1.01
C ASN A 73 21.08 -2.54 1.41
N HIS A 74 20.18 -1.83 2.11
CA HIS A 74 20.33 -0.42 2.48
C HIS A 74 21.14 -0.27 3.78
N ASP A 75 22.35 -0.83 3.81
CA ASP A 75 23.21 -0.89 5.00
C ASP A 75 24.05 0.39 5.15
N TYR A 76 23.39 1.56 5.28
CA TYR A 76 24.06 2.86 5.35
C TYR A 76 25.10 2.94 6.48
N TRP A 77 24.82 2.32 7.63
CA TRP A 77 25.73 2.24 8.78
C TRP A 77 27.01 1.46 8.47
N ALA A 78 26.97 0.56 7.50
CA ALA A 78 28.12 -0.22 7.07
C ALA A 78 28.99 0.54 6.07
N LEU A 79 28.49 1.62 5.45
CA LEU A 79 29.25 2.40 4.47
C LEU A 79 29.80 3.71 5.04
N ASP A 80 29.15 4.28 6.05
CA ASP A 80 29.56 5.54 6.66
C ASP A 80 29.64 5.39 8.18
N SER A 81 30.82 5.68 8.76
CA SER A 81 31.08 5.48 10.20
C SER A 81 30.36 6.49 11.09
N ASP A 82 29.97 7.63 10.54
CA ASP A 82 29.26 8.69 11.27
C ASP A 82 27.74 8.60 11.05
N PHE A 83 27.27 7.48 10.46
CA PHE A 83 25.85 7.24 10.23
C PHE A 83 25.10 7.03 11.55
N ASP A 84 23.97 7.72 11.70
CA ASP A 84 23.09 7.59 12.84
C ASP A 84 21.64 7.77 12.37
N HIS A 85 20.83 6.72 12.52
CA HIS A 85 19.42 6.72 12.12
C HIS A 85 18.50 7.51 13.08
N GLU A 86 18.95 7.79 14.29
CA GLU A 86 18.16 8.52 15.30
C GLU A 86 18.43 10.02 15.22
N ASP A 87 19.60 10.42 14.71
CA ASP A 87 19.97 11.80 14.46
C ASP A 87 19.76 12.18 12.98
N SER A 88 18.65 12.90 12.72
CA SER A 88 18.29 13.39 11.39
C SER A 88 19.40 14.19 10.66
N ASN A 89 20.25 14.93 11.39
CA ASN A 89 21.34 15.70 10.78
C ASN A 89 22.48 14.79 10.34
N LYS A 90 22.86 13.83 11.19
CA LYS A 90 23.91 12.85 10.84
C LYS A 90 23.46 11.93 9.70
N TYR A 91 22.20 11.49 9.71
CA TYR A 91 21.61 10.75 8.60
C TYR A 91 21.76 11.50 7.27
N ALA A 92 21.34 12.77 7.22
CA ALA A 92 21.44 13.59 6.02
C ALA A 92 22.90 13.85 5.59
N ALA A 93 23.81 14.04 6.56
CA ALA A 93 25.23 14.24 6.28
C ALA A 93 25.90 12.98 5.69
N ALA A 94 25.58 11.80 6.23
CA ALA A 94 26.07 10.52 5.71
C ALA A 94 25.59 10.29 4.27
N GLY A 95 24.30 10.57 4.00
CA GLY A 95 23.75 10.53 2.65
C GLY A 95 24.58 11.37 1.67
N LYS A 96 24.85 12.64 2.00
CA LYS A 96 25.66 13.54 1.15
C LYS A 96 27.08 13.04 0.91
N ARG A 97 27.73 12.44 1.91
CA ARG A 97 29.08 11.88 1.75
C ARG A 97 29.08 10.67 0.82
N LEU A 98 28.09 9.80 0.96
CA LEU A 98 27.94 8.62 0.10
C LEU A 98 27.59 9.00 -1.34
N GLU A 99 26.73 10.01 -1.55
CA GLU A 99 26.48 10.58 -2.87
C GLU A 99 27.76 11.16 -3.50
N ALA A 100 28.51 11.98 -2.75
CA ALA A 100 29.76 12.55 -3.23
C ALA A 100 30.78 11.46 -3.59
N LYS A 101 30.86 10.38 -2.80
CA LYS A 101 31.72 9.22 -3.09
C LYS A 101 31.27 8.50 -4.36
N ALA A 102 29.97 8.25 -4.54
CA ALA A 102 29.44 7.61 -5.75
C ALA A 102 29.70 8.43 -7.02
N LEU A 103 29.56 9.76 -6.92
CA LEU A 103 29.87 10.69 -8.01
C LEU A 103 31.36 10.61 -8.41
N LEU A 104 32.27 10.66 -7.43
CA LEU A 104 33.71 10.55 -7.68
C LEU A 104 34.06 9.20 -8.28
N LEU A 105 33.49 8.11 -7.76
CA LEU A 105 33.72 6.76 -8.29
C LEU A 105 33.29 6.63 -9.75
N GLY A 106 32.18 7.26 -10.15
CA GLY A 106 31.77 7.30 -11.57
C GLY A 106 32.77 8.07 -12.43
N GLN A 107 33.24 9.22 -11.94
CA GLN A 107 34.22 10.03 -12.65
C GLN A 107 35.58 9.31 -12.80
N ASP A 108 36.08 8.73 -11.71
CA ASP A 108 37.32 7.97 -11.69
C ASP A 108 37.23 6.73 -12.60
N PHE A 109 36.07 6.07 -12.65
CA PHE A 109 35.84 4.95 -13.58
C PHE A 109 35.93 5.39 -15.03
N ALA A 110 35.25 6.46 -15.42
CA ALA A 110 35.28 6.96 -16.80
C ALA A 110 36.68 7.45 -17.23
N LEU A 111 37.48 7.98 -16.30
CA LEU A 111 38.86 8.40 -16.55
C LEU A 111 39.88 7.25 -16.51
N SER A 112 39.48 6.07 -16.06
CA SER A 112 40.33 4.90 -15.95
C SER A 112 40.42 4.11 -17.26
N ASN A 113 41.26 3.06 -17.27
CA ASN A 113 41.32 2.10 -18.37
C ASN A 113 40.37 0.91 -18.20
N HIS A 114 39.49 0.93 -17.19
CA HIS A 114 38.52 -0.13 -16.97
C HIS A 114 37.43 -0.14 -18.04
N VAL A 115 36.84 -1.30 -18.27
CA VAL A 115 35.71 -1.48 -19.19
C VAL A 115 34.42 -1.77 -18.44
N ILE A 116 33.28 -1.34 -18.98
CA ILE A 116 31.99 -1.39 -18.29
C ILE A 116 31.54 -2.82 -17.95
N GLU A 117 32.02 -3.81 -18.71
CA GLU A 117 31.80 -5.22 -18.46
C GLU A 117 32.32 -5.69 -17.09
N GLU A 118 33.35 -5.04 -16.52
CA GLU A 118 33.90 -5.38 -15.20
C GLU A 118 32.91 -5.12 -14.05
N LEU A 119 31.99 -4.15 -14.24
CA LEU A 119 30.90 -3.85 -13.30
C LEU A 119 29.80 -4.93 -13.35
N GLY A 120 29.70 -5.67 -14.46
CA GLY A 120 28.80 -6.80 -14.61
C GLY A 120 27.31 -6.44 -14.63
N ALA A 121 26.46 -7.42 -14.32
CA ALA A 121 25.00 -7.28 -14.31
C ALA A 121 24.49 -6.37 -13.17
N GLU A 122 25.25 -6.27 -12.08
CA GLU A 122 24.93 -5.50 -10.87
C GLU A 122 24.67 -4.01 -11.15
N LEU A 123 25.21 -3.49 -12.26
CA LEU A 123 24.98 -2.13 -12.74
C LEU A 123 23.49 -1.83 -12.94
N PHE A 124 22.72 -2.82 -13.44
CA PHE A 124 21.29 -2.70 -13.76
C PHE A 124 20.41 -3.59 -12.90
N SER A 125 20.95 -4.19 -11.83
CA SER A 125 20.18 -5.01 -10.89
C SER A 125 19.31 -4.15 -9.98
N ILE A 126 18.09 -4.62 -9.74
CA ILE A 126 17.12 -3.97 -8.85
C ILE A 126 17.45 -4.25 -7.38
N GLY A 127 17.10 -3.32 -6.50
CA GLY A 127 17.18 -3.49 -5.05
C GLY A 127 18.56 -3.21 -4.48
N GLY A 128 19.43 -2.55 -5.24
CA GLY A 128 20.71 -2.05 -4.74
C GLY A 128 20.64 -0.65 -4.16
N MET A 129 21.80 -0.11 -3.77
CA MET A 129 21.94 1.23 -3.17
C MET A 129 21.35 2.35 -4.04
N PRO A 130 20.84 3.45 -3.44
CA PRO A 130 20.21 4.56 -4.15
C PRO A 130 21.19 5.45 -4.95
N TYR A 131 22.47 5.06 -5.05
CA TYR A 131 23.53 5.91 -5.60
C TYR A 131 23.85 5.66 -7.07
N ARG A 132 23.12 4.77 -7.76
CA ARG A 132 23.30 4.48 -9.19
C ARG A 132 23.17 5.71 -10.08
N ALA A 133 22.15 6.54 -9.84
CA ALA A 133 22.00 7.79 -10.59
C ALA A 133 23.18 8.75 -10.36
N VAL A 134 23.61 8.91 -9.11
CA VAL A 134 24.76 9.76 -8.81
C VAL A 134 26.06 9.23 -9.43
N PHE A 135 26.24 7.91 -9.45
CA PHE A 135 27.34 7.27 -10.18
C PHE A 135 27.25 7.51 -11.69
N GLY A 136 26.07 7.39 -12.30
CA GLY A 136 25.82 7.69 -13.71
C GLY A 136 26.17 9.13 -14.10
N ARG A 137 25.87 10.10 -13.22
CA ARG A 137 26.34 11.48 -13.38
C ARG A 137 27.86 11.58 -13.37
N GLY A 138 28.50 10.84 -12.45
CA GLY A 138 29.95 10.75 -12.35
C GLY A 138 30.58 10.23 -13.65
N LEU A 139 30.02 9.16 -14.22
CA LEU A 139 30.45 8.61 -15.51
C LEU A 139 30.44 9.70 -16.59
N ALA A 140 29.31 10.37 -16.77
CA ALA A 140 29.19 11.45 -17.76
C ALA A 140 30.23 12.57 -17.54
N ARG A 141 30.55 12.93 -16.29
CA ARG A 141 31.58 13.95 -15.99
C ARG A 141 32.99 13.54 -16.38
N GLY A 142 33.32 12.26 -16.25
CA GLY A 142 34.64 11.74 -16.56
C GLY A 142 34.83 11.42 -18.05
N GLU A 143 33.75 11.28 -18.81
CA GLU A 143 33.81 10.93 -20.23
C GLU A 143 34.32 12.09 -21.10
N HIS A 144 35.22 11.76 -22.03
CA HIS A 144 35.69 12.71 -23.05
C HIS A 144 34.67 12.88 -24.18
N ASP A 145 33.96 11.80 -24.53
CA ASP A 145 32.90 11.80 -25.54
C ASP A 145 31.65 11.17 -24.93
N LEU A 146 30.69 12.03 -24.59
CA LEU A 146 29.41 11.67 -23.98
C LEU A 146 28.59 10.71 -24.86
N ARG A 147 28.73 10.76 -26.19
CA ARG A 147 28.01 9.84 -27.10
C ARG A 147 28.60 8.44 -27.02
N ILE A 148 29.92 8.31 -26.94
CA ILE A 148 30.60 7.02 -26.78
C ILE A 148 30.29 6.42 -25.40
N GLY A 149 30.39 7.23 -24.33
CA GLY A 149 30.04 6.79 -22.97
C GLY A 149 28.60 6.29 -22.88
N TRP A 150 27.66 7.03 -23.47
CA TRP A 150 26.26 6.62 -23.56
C TRP A 150 26.08 5.31 -24.33
N GLN A 151 26.69 5.18 -25.52
CA GLN A 151 26.58 3.97 -26.33
C GLN A 151 27.06 2.73 -25.57
N ARG A 152 28.16 2.82 -24.82
CA ARG A 152 28.66 1.72 -23.98
C ARG A 152 27.66 1.29 -22.91
N LEU A 153 26.98 2.25 -22.28
CA LEU A 153 25.92 1.97 -21.30
C LEU A 153 24.72 1.25 -21.94
N VAL A 154 24.30 1.71 -23.12
CA VAL A 154 23.20 1.09 -23.88
C VAL A 154 23.56 -0.34 -24.30
N GLU A 155 24.75 -0.55 -24.85
CA GLU A 155 25.22 -1.90 -25.23
C GLU A 155 25.31 -2.83 -24.01
N GLN A 156 25.67 -2.31 -22.84
CA GLN A 156 25.77 -3.12 -21.62
C GLN A 156 24.41 -3.52 -21.04
N ILE A 157 23.39 -2.64 -21.11
CA ILE A 157 22.04 -2.98 -20.64
C ILE A 157 21.35 -3.98 -21.58
N GLU A 158 21.64 -3.92 -22.89
CA GLU A 158 21.13 -4.88 -23.88
C GLU A 158 21.63 -6.32 -23.64
N LYS A 159 22.85 -6.47 -23.13
CA LYS A 159 23.43 -7.79 -22.81
C LYS A 159 22.77 -8.46 -21.60
N GLN A 160 21.97 -7.74 -20.80
CA GLN A 160 21.40 -8.27 -19.56
C GLN A 160 20.10 -9.05 -19.83
N PRO A 161 20.00 -10.33 -19.38
CA PRO A 161 18.88 -11.22 -19.70
C PRO A 161 17.60 -10.88 -18.92
N ASP A 162 17.70 -10.14 -17.81
CA ASP A 162 16.57 -9.89 -16.92
C ASP A 162 15.54 -8.94 -17.52
N VAL A 163 14.26 -9.27 -17.38
CA VAL A 163 13.15 -8.41 -17.83
C VAL A 163 13.01 -7.16 -16.94
N ASN A 164 13.48 -7.24 -15.69
CA ASN A 164 13.35 -6.17 -14.70
C ASN A 164 14.73 -5.54 -14.44
N LYS A 165 14.91 -4.31 -14.88
CA LYS A 165 16.20 -3.60 -14.87
C LYS A 165 16.08 -2.27 -14.12
N ASP A 166 17.13 -1.90 -13.40
CA ASP A 166 17.30 -0.58 -12.82
C ASP A 166 17.90 0.37 -13.88
N PHE A 167 17.29 1.53 -14.09
CA PHE A 167 17.71 2.52 -15.08
C PHE A 167 18.44 3.71 -14.47
N GLY A 168 18.71 3.71 -13.16
CA GLY A 168 19.25 4.86 -12.43
C GLY A 168 20.57 5.36 -13.00
N VAL A 169 21.49 4.47 -13.39
CA VAL A 169 22.77 4.89 -14.01
C VAL A 169 22.55 5.66 -15.31
N LEU A 170 21.57 5.24 -16.13
CA LEU A 170 21.23 5.92 -17.38
C LEU A 170 20.54 7.26 -17.12
N GLU A 171 19.62 7.31 -16.14
CA GLU A 171 18.97 8.54 -15.68
C GLU A 171 20.01 9.59 -15.27
N GLY A 172 20.94 9.20 -14.39
CA GLY A 172 22.00 10.09 -13.94
C GLY A 172 22.95 10.53 -15.05
N PHE A 173 23.27 9.63 -15.99
CA PHE A 173 24.09 10.00 -17.15
C PHE A 173 23.40 11.09 -17.97
N ILE A 174 22.11 10.92 -18.32
CA ILE A 174 21.34 11.92 -19.07
C ILE A 174 21.19 13.22 -18.27
N GLU A 175 20.98 13.14 -16.95
CA GLU A 175 20.88 14.33 -16.08
C GLU A 175 22.15 15.20 -16.16
N GLU A 176 23.33 14.58 -16.10
CA GLU A 176 24.57 15.32 -16.21
C GLU A 176 24.80 15.84 -17.64
N VAL A 177 24.49 15.06 -18.67
CA VAL A 177 24.52 15.50 -20.07
C VAL A 177 23.63 16.73 -20.27
N ASP A 178 22.41 16.74 -19.75
CA ASP A 178 21.48 17.88 -19.84
C ASP A 178 22.05 19.14 -19.19
N SER A 179 22.85 18.96 -18.13
CA SER A 179 23.47 20.07 -17.43
C SER A 179 24.59 20.77 -18.23
N VAL A 180 25.22 20.08 -19.19
CA VAL A 180 26.35 20.56 -19.99
C VAL A 180 26.03 20.77 -21.47
N ASP A 181 25.20 19.91 -22.06
CA ASP A 181 24.75 19.91 -23.45
C ASP A 181 23.29 19.42 -23.54
N GLN A 182 22.37 20.37 -23.39
CA GLN A 182 20.94 20.11 -23.47
C GLN A 182 20.52 19.53 -24.84
N ALA A 183 21.16 19.94 -25.94
CA ALA A 183 20.81 19.44 -27.27
C ALA A 183 21.15 17.95 -27.39
N LEU A 184 22.33 17.57 -26.90
CA LEU A 184 22.71 16.16 -26.82
C LEU A 184 21.77 15.37 -25.92
N ALA A 185 21.40 15.88 -24.74
CA ALA A 185 20.44 15.18 -23.86
C ALA A 185 19.10 14.89 -24.59
N GLN A 186 18.60 15.85 -25.38
CA GLN A 186 17.40 15.65 -26.19
C GLN A 186 17.60 14.59 -27.29
N ASP A 187 18.76 14.55 -27.95
CA ASP A 187 19.12 13.49 -28.90
C ASP A 187 19.15 12.11 -28.23
N LEU A 188 19.67 12.01 -27.00
CA LEU A 188 19.71 10.76 -26.23
C LEU A 188 18.31 10.31 -25.83
N LEU A 189 17.44 11.23 -25.39
CA LEU A 189 16.05 10.94 -25.05
C LEU A 189 15.22 10.47 -26.25
N GLU A 190 15.47 11.01 -27.44
CA GLU A 190 14.85 10.51 -28.67
C GLU A 190 15.32 9.09 -28.99
N GLN A 191 16.61 8.78 -28.79
CA GLN A 191 17.11 7.40 -28.90
C GLN A 191 16.43 6.48 -27.89
N CYS A 192 16.27 6.91 -26.63
CA CYS A 192 15.55 6.15 -25.61
C CYS A 192 14.11 5.82 -26.02
N ALA A 193 13.41 6.78 -26.64
CA ALA A 193 12.03 6.57 -27.10
C ALA A 193 11.93 5.52 -28.22
N GLN A 194 12.92 5.45 -29.11
CA GLN A 194 12.97 4.46 -30.19
C GLN A 194 13.52 3.09 -29.74
N HIS A 195 14.17 3.03 -28.59
CA HIS A 195 14.84 1.82 -28.10
C HIS A 195 13.90 0.91 -27.29
N GLN A 196 13.82 -0.38 -27.63
CA GLN A 196 12.87 -1.33 -27.06
C GLN A 196 12.96 -1.50 -25.52
N ILE A 197 14.17 -1.51 -24.96
CA ILE A 197 14.40 -1.60 -23.50
C ILE A 197 14.18 -0.23 -22.83
N LEU A 198 14.87 0.82 -23.28
CA LEU A 198 14.89 2.12 -22.61
C LEU A 198 13.53 2.83 -22.58
N ARG A 199 12.69 2.63 -23.61
CA ARG A 199 11.36 3.24 -23.67
C ARG A 199 10.44 2.86 -22.50
N GLN A 200 10.71 1.73 -21.84
CA GLN A 200 9.96 1.24 -20.68
C GLN A 200 10.22 2.06 -19.40
N ALA A 201 11.27 2.88 -19.39
CA ALA A 201 11.63 3.80 -18.31
C ALA A 201 11.72 5.26 -18.80
N LEU A 202 11.14 5.56 -19.96
CA LEU A 202 11.31 6.85 -20.64
C LEU A 202 10.93 8.04 -19.76
N VAL A 203 9.85 7.95 -18.97
CA VAL A 203 9.44 9.05 -18.07
C VAL A 203 10.49 9.35 -17.00
N SER A 204 11.07 8.32 -16.38
CA SER A 204 12.09 8.51 -15.34
C SER A 204 13.46 8.89 -15.90
N LEU A 205 13.74 8.59 -17.17
CA LEU A 205 15.00 8.98 -17.83
C LEU A 205 15.09 10.48 -18.14
N HIS A 206 13.99 11.23 -18.05
CA HIS A 206 14.02 12.67 -18.29
C HIS A 206 14.67 13.43 -17.11
N PRO A 207 15.59 14.38 -17.36
CA PRO A 207 16.24 15.18 -16.33
C PRO A 207 15.27 15.95 -15.42
N TRP A 208 15.71 16.17 -14.19
CA TRP A 208 14.89 16.74 -13.11
C TRP A 208 14.63 18.25 -13.22
N ARG A 209 15.36 18.99 -14.06
CA ARG A 209 15.33 20.47 -14.09
C ARG A 209 14.01 21.04 -14.60
N GLN A 210 13.46 20.50 -15.68
CA GLN A 210 12.15 20.90 -16.18
C GLN A 210 11.57 19.88 -17.17
N PHE A 211 10.56 19.13 -16.75
CA PHE A 211 9.81 18.25 -17.66
C PHE A 211 8.80 19.07 -18.47
N THR A 212 8.97 19.13 -19.79
CA THR A 212 8.16 20.00 -20.68
C THR A 212 6.97 19.27 -21.30
N VAL A 213 6.10 20.02 -22.00
CA VAL A 213 5.02 19.43 -22.80
C VAL A 213 5.57 18.58 -23.95
N ASN A 214 6.73 18.94 -24.51
CA ASN A 214 7.37 18.16 -25.57
C ASN A 214 7.87 16.81 -25.03
N ASP A 215 8.40 16.79 -23.80
CA ASP A 215 8.81 15.56 -23.11
C ASP A 215 7.60 14.67 -22.82
N LEU A 216 6.48 15.27 -22.39
CA LEU A 216 5.21 14.57 -22.26
C LEU A 216 4.75 13.98 -23.60
N ASP A 217 4.81 14.76 -24.69
CA ASP A 217 4.44 14.33 -26.03
C ASP A 217 5.32 13.17 -26.50
N ARG A 218 6.63 13.21 -26.24
CA ARG A 218 7.57 12.10 -26.51
C ARG A 218 7.12 10.83 -25.80
N CYS A 219 6.84 10.89 -24.51
CA CYS A 219 6.37 9.74 -23.74
C CYS A 219 5.00 9.24 -24.25
N MET A 220 4.03 10.15 -24.39
CA MET A 220 2.64 9.82 -24.74
C MET A 220 2.46 9.20 -26.13
N LYS A 221 3.43 9.35 -27.05
CA LYS A 221 3.45 8.63 -28.33
C LYS A 221 3.49 7.10 -28.16
N HIS A 222 4.16 6.63 -27.11
CA HIS A 222 4.35 5.20 -26.84
C HIS A 222 3.36 4.64 -25.80
N LEU A 223 2.48 5.48 -25.24
CA LEU A 223 1.57 5.07 -24.16
C LEU A 223 0.69 3.85 -24.53
N ASP A 224 0.26 3.78 -25.79
CA ASP A 224 -0.61 2.71 -26.28
C ASP A 224 0.14 1.43 -26.70
N ASP A 225 1.47 1.45 -26.68
CA ASP A 225 2.28 0.27 -26.97
C ASP A 225 2.05 -0.82 -25.89
N PRO A 226 1.94 -2.10 -26.29
CA PRO A 226 1.54 -3.18 -25.39
C PRO A 226 2.58 -3.50 -24.30
N ASP A 227 3.86 -3.24 -24.56
CA ASP A 227 4.97 -3.45 -23.64
C ASP A 227 5.18 -2.28 -22.66
N ILE A 228 4.47 -1.17 -22.83
CA ILE A 228 4.57 -0.02 -21.94
C ILE A 228 3.64 -0.18 -20.73
N LEU A 229 4.26 -0.25 -19.56
CA LEU A 229 3.60 -0.32 -18.27
C LEU A 229 2.97 1.03 -17.90
N PRO A 230 1.64 1.08 -17.63
CA PRO A 230 0.96 2.32 -17.24
C PRO A 230 1.57 3.01 -16.00
N PHE A 231 2.16 2.21 -15.09
CA PHE A 231 2.74 2.73 -13.85
C PHE A 231 3.91 3.69 -14.08
N MET A 232 4.61 3.62 -15.22
CA MET A 232 5.68 4.57 -15.57
C MET A 232 5.19 6.03 -15.58
N TYR A 233 3.92 6.27 -15.91
CA TYR A 233 3.34 7.62 -16.01
C TYR A 233 2.71 8.10 -14.69
N GLU A 234 2.62 7.23 -13.69
CA GLU A 234 1.98 7.50 -12.41
C GLU A 234 2.54 8.76 -11.71
N PRO A 235 3.87 8.97 -11.65
CA PRO A 235 4.46 10.17 -11.05
C PRO A 235 3.95 11.50 -11.63
N ILE A 236 3.65 11.55 -12.93
CA ILE A 236 3.20 12.77 -13.64
C ILE A 236 1.90 13.33 -13.05
N LEU A 237 1.07 12.46 -12.47
CA LEU A 237 -0.25 12.83 -11.97
C LEU A 237 -0.23 13.51 -10.59
N TRP A 238 0.86 13.37 -9.82
CA TRP A 238 0.89 13.81 -8.42
C TRP A 238 2.20 14.45 -7.94
N GLN A 239 3.36 14.16 -8.54
CA GLN A 239 4.62 14.73 -8.09
C GLN A 239 4.75 16.21 -8.48
N GLU A 240 5.31 17.02 -7.58
CA GLU A 240 5.49 18.46 -7.78
C GLU A 240 6.41 18.78 -8.96
N GLN A 241 7.31 17.87 -9.33
CA GLN A 241 8.23 18.04 -10.46
C GLN A 241 7.52 18.20 -11.81
N TYR A 242 6.27 17.75 -11.92
CA TYR A 242 5.46 17.89 -13.14
C TYR A 242 4.40 19.00 -13.03
N ALA A 243 4.44 19.83 -11.97
CA ALA A 243 3.43 20.84 -11.71
C ALA A 243 3.37 21.96 -12.76
N ASN A 244 4.42 22.12 -13.57
CA ASN A 244 4.47 23.06 -14.69
C ASN A 244 3.67 22.59 -15.92
N LEU A 245 3.26 21.31 -15.98
CA LEU A 245 2.47 20.80 -17.10
C LEU A 245 1.05 21.42 -17.10
N PRO A 246 0.52 21.81 -18.27
CA PRO A 246 -0.84 22.29 -18.37
C PRO A 246 -1.84 21.23 -17.89
N ARG A 247 -2.76 21.62 -17.02
CA ARG A 247 -3.76 20.71 -16.41
C ARG A 247 -4.52 19.87 -17.46
N VAL A 248 -4.85 20.45 -18.61
CA VAL A 248 -5.53 19.75 -19.72
C VAL A 248 -4.71 18.56 -20.22
N ARG A 249 -3.39 18.69 -20.31
CA ARG A 249 -2.50 17.61 -20.76
C ARG A 249 -2.39 16.49 -19.73
N VAL A 250 -2.37 16.83 -18.43
CA VAL A 250 -2.36 15.85 -17.34
C VAL A 250 -3.69 15.08 -17.28
N LEU A 251 -4.81 15.74 -17.56
CA LEU A 251 -6.12 15.09 -17.66
C LEU A 251 -6.20 14.13 -18.85
N ASP A 252 -5.72 14.55 -20.02
CA ASP A 252 -5.63 13.67 -21.21
C ASP A 252 -4.81 12.40 -20.92
N LEU A 253 -3.66 12.55 -20.25
CA LEU A 253 -2.85 11.42 -19.78
C LEU A 253 -3.66 10.50 -18.85
N ALA A 254 -4.33 11.06 -17.84
CA ALA A 254 -5.13 10.28 -16.88
C ALA A 254 -6.28 9.52 -17.56
N GLU A 255 -6.95 10.13 -18.53
CA GLU A 255 -8.01 9.47 -19.32
C GLU A 255 -7.47 8.34 -20.19
N ARG A 256 -6.32 8.54 -20.86
CA ARG A 256 -5.69 7.47 -21.67
C ARG A 256 -5.18 6.33 -20.78
N LEU A 257 -4.58 6.63 -19.63
CA LEU A 257 -4.16 5.62 -18.66
C LEU A 257 -5.35 4.80 -18.16
N LEU A 258 -6.49 5.42 -17.88
CA LEU A 258 -7.70 4.72 -17.45
C LEU A 258 -8.25 3.73 -18.50
N ARG A 259 -7.90 3.88 -19.77
CA ARG A 259 -8.27 2.94 -20.84
C ARG A 259 -7.33 1.73 -20.94
N LYS A 260 -6.17 1.77 -20.27
CA LYS A 260 -5.18 0.67 -20.26
C LYS A 260 -5.58 -0.41 -19.25
N VAL A 261 -5.11 -1.64 -19.49
CA VAL A 261 -5.24 -2.74 -18.53
C VAL A 261 -4.55 -2.36 -17.21
N SER A 262 -5.26 -2.52 -16.09
CA SER A 262 -4.81 -2.10 -14.75
C SER A 262 -4.59 -0.60 -14.57
N GLY A 263 -5.06 0.23 -15.51
CA GLY A 263 -4.98 1.69 -15.44
C GLY A 263 -5.77 2.27 -14.26
N ASP A 264 -6.88 1.63 -13.89
CA ASP A 264 -7.68 1.94 -12.70
C ASP A 264 -6.82 2.00 -11.43
N ASN A 265 -5.91 1.03 -11.25
CA ASN A 265 -5.04 0.98 -10.08
C ASN A 265 -4.04 2.14 -10.07
N VAL A 266 -3.47 2.48 -11.23
CA VAL A 266 -2.53 3.60 -11.39
C VAL A 266 -3.21 4.92 -11.04
N ILE A 267 -4.42 5.14 -11.57
CA ILE A 267 -5.20 6.35 -11.29
C ILE A 267 -5.55 6.46 -9.81
N LEU A 268 -6.05 5.38 -9.20
CA LEU A 268 -6.43 5.40 -7.79
C LEU A 268 -5.23 5.66 -6.87
N HIS A 269 -4.07 5.07 -7.19
CA HIS A 269 -2.83 5.32 -6.47
C HIS A 269 -2.41 6.79 -6.60
N ALA A 270 -2.26 7.30 -7.82
CA ALA A 270 -1.81 8.66 -8.08
C ALA A 270 -2.71 9.73 -7.44
N LEU A 271 -4.04 9.60 -7.57
CA LEU A 271 -4.97 10.56 -6.97
C LEU A 271 -4.95 10.47 -5.44
N SER A 272 -4.76 9.29 -4.86
CA SER A 272 -4.53 9.14 -3.42
C SER A 272 -3.22 9.80 -2.98
N MET A 273 -2.15 9.70 -3.76
CA MET A 273 -0.88 10.37 -3.49
C MET A 273 -1.04 11.90 -3.52
N ARG A 274 -1.77 12.44 -4.50
CA ARG A 274 -2.08 13.88 -4.58
C ARG A 274 -2.85 14.41 -3.38
N LEU A 275 -3.67 13.56 -2.75
CA LEU A 275 -4.41 13.88 -1.53
C LEU A 275 -3.55 13.75 -0.26
N HIS A 276 -2.35 13.15 -0.32
CA HIS A 276 -1.49 12.89 0.86
C HIS A 276 -1.12 14.19 1.58
N GLY A 277 -1.35 14.23 2.90
CA GLY A 277 -1.08 15.40 3.73
C GLY A 277 -1.94 16.64 3.44
N LYS A 278 -2.95 16.56 2.57
CA LYS A 278 -3.82 17.70 2.23
C LYS A 278 -5.06 17.75 3.12
N ASP A 279 -5.59 18.95 3.33
CA ASP A 279 -6.84 19.16 4.06
C ASP A 279 -8.03 18.57 3.27
N LYS A 280 -8.85 17.77 3.94
CA LYS A 280 -10.05 17.15 3.37
C LYS A 280 -11.17 18.16 3.09
N SER A 281 -11.12 19.34 3.70
CA SER A 281 -12.08 20.42 3.42
C SER A 281 -11.81 21.12 2.08
N ALA A 282 -10.59 21.00 1.56
CA ALA A 282 -10.18 21.61 0.31
C ALA A 282 -10.29 20.64 -0.88
N ASP A 283 -10.91 21.11 -1.96
CA ASP A 283 -11.06 20.33 -3.20
C ASP A 283 -9.75 20.27 -3.99
N THR A 284 -8.83 19.42 -3.53
CA THR A 284 -7.49 19.25 -4.11
C THR A 284 -7.52 18.66 -5.53
N LEU A 285 -8.56 17.88 -5.85
CA LEU A 285 -8.68 17.19 -7.15
C LEU A 285 -9.36 18.07 -8.20
N GLY A 286 -10.36 18.86 -7.81
CA GLY A 286 -11.25 19.52 -8.77
C GLY A 286 -12.16 18.52 -9.50
N ALA A 287 -13.16 19.04 -10.21
CA ALA A 287 -14.23 18.22 -10.77
C ALA A 287 -13.73 17.11 -11.72
N ASP A 288 -12.75 17.40 -12.58
CA ASP A 288 -12.30 16.44 -13.60
C ASP A 288 -11.55 15.24 -12.99
N PHE A 289 -10.65 15.46 -12.03
CA PHE A 289 -9.97 14.34 -11.37
C PHE A 289 -10.91 13.56 -10.45
N ARG A 290 -11.93 14.20 -9.84
CA ARG A 290 -13.00 13.47 -9.14
C ARG A 290 -13.77 12.57 -10.11
N LEU A 291 -14.07 13.04 -11.31
CA LEU A 291 -14.77 12.28 -12.34
C LEU A 291 -13.97 11.06 -12.79
N ILE A 292 -12.68 11.27 -13.09
CA ILE A 292 -11.74 10.20 -13.46
C ILE A 292 -11.56 9.20 -12.30
N GLY A 293 -11.43 9.69 -11.07
CA GLY A 293 -11.33 8.85 -9.87
C GLY A 293 -12.55 7.97 -9.65
N LEU A 294 -13.77 8.49 -9.84
CA LEU A 294 -15.00 7.70 -9.79
C LEU A 294 -15.03 6.64 -10.89
N ALA A 295 -14.65 6.99 -12.13
CA ALA A 295 -14.60 6.05 -13.23
C ALA A 295 -13.58 4.92 -12.97
N ALA A 296 -12.41 5.23 -12.40
CA ALA A 296 -11.42 4.24 -11.99
C ALA A 296 -11.95 3.32 -10.88
N ALA A 297 -12.64 3.85 -9.88
CA ALA A 297 -13.26 3.06 -8.83
C ALA A 297 -14.33 2.09 -9.38
N ILE A 298 -15.18 2.57 -10.30
CA ILE A 298 -16.20 1.75 -11.00
C ILE A 298 -15.55 0.59 -11.77
N GLN A 299 -14.48 0.84 -12.54
CA GLN A 299 -13.77 -0.23 -13.24
C GLN A 299 -13.15 -1.23 -12.25
N ARG A 300 -12.52 -0.73 -11.18
CA ARG A 300 -11.82 -1.57 -10.21
C ARG A 300 -12.76 -2.51 -9.46
N ILE A 301 -13.91 -2.01 -8.99
CA ILE A 301 -14.85 -2.83 -8.21
C ILE A 301 -15.51 -3.92 -9.07
N LYS A 302 -15.74 -3.66 -10.37
CA LYS A 302 -16.24 -4.68 -11.32
C LYS A 302 -15.21 -5.78 -11.61
N ASN A 303 -13.92 -5.46 -11.52
CA ASN A 303 -12.82 -6.38 -11.82
C ASN A 303 -12.24 -7.08 -10.58
N SER A 304 -12.99 -7.15 -9.47
CA SER A 304 -12.49 -7.55 -8.14
C SER A 304 -12.03 -9.01 -7.99
N ASP A 305 -12.22 -9.85 -9.01
CA ASP A 305 -11.81 -11.27 -9.02
C ASP A 305 -10.30 -11.50 -9.00
N ARG A 306 -9.48 -10.45 -9.14
CA ARG A 306 -8.02 -10.56 -9.25
C ARG A 306 -7.30 -10.22 -7.94
N GLY A 307 -7.16 -11.20 -7.03
CA GLY A 307 -6.04 -11.48 -6.10
C GLY A 307 -5.28 -10.38 -5.32
N GLN A 308 -5.50 -9.08 -5.52
CA GLN A 308 -4.74 -7.99 -4.93
C GLN A 308 -5.56 -7.33 -3.82
N ARG A 309 -5.53 -7.91 -2.62
CA ARG A 309 -6.28 -7.40 -1.46
C ARG A 309 -5.39 -6.63 -0.49
N GLY A 310 -5.89 -5.47 -0.06
CA GLY A 310 -5.35 -4.69 1.07
C GLY A 310 -5.14 -3.22 0.71
N THR A 311 -4.07 -2.93 -0.03
CA THR A 311 -3.59 -1.56 -0.28
C THR A 311 -4.53 -0.76 -1.19
N ILE A 312 -5.17 -1.43 -2.16
CA ILE A 312 -6.05 -0.73 -3.12
C ILE A 312 -7.34 -0.20 -2.50
N ASP A 313 -7.89 -0.85 -1.46
CA ASP A 313 -9.07 -0.33 -0.74
C ASP A 313 -8.74 1.00 -0.05
N PHE A 314 -7.51 1.13 0.49
CA PHE A 314 -7.08 2.38 1.10
C PHE A 314 -6.95 3.51 0.07
N TYR A 315 -6.33 3.24 -1.09
CA TYR A 315 -6.22 4.27 -2.14
C TYR A 315 -7.59 4.67 -2.69
N MET A 316 -8.45 3.69 -2.96
CA MET A 316 -9.80 3.93 -3.45
C MET A 316 -10.65 4.69 -2.43
N GLU A 317 -10.60 4.32 -1.15
CA GLU A 317 -11.30 5.02 -0.07
C GLU A 317 -10.99 6.51 -0.08
N ARG A 318 -9.71 6.89 -0.21
CA ARG A 318 -9.28 8.29 -0.21
C ARG A 318 -9.81 9.05 -1.43
N VAL A 319 -9.77 8.43 -2.61
CA VAL A 319 -10.27 9.04 -3.85
C VAL A 319 -11.79 9.19 -3.80
N ILE A 320 -12.52 8.18 -3.32
CA ILE A 320 -13.98 8.23 -3.17
C ILE A 320 -14.40 9.24 -2.10
N ASP A 321 -13.69 9.31 -0.97
CA ASP A 321 -13.92 10.33 0.06
C ASP A 321 -13.85 11.74 -0.53
N ALA A 322 -12.80 12.04 -1.32
CA ALA A 322 -12.68 13.30 -2.01
C ALA A 322 -13.74 13.47 -3.12
N ALA A 323 -14.08 12.42 -3.85
CA ALA A 323 -15.04 12.47 -4.95
C ALA A 323 -16.47 12.83 -4.50
N LEU A 324 -16.90 12.28 -3.36
CA LEU A 324 -18.27 12.39 -2.87
C LEU A 324 -18.52 13.64 -2.01
N ARG A 325 -17.47 14.23 -1.40
CA ARG A 325 -17.58 15.40 -0.51
C ARG A 325 -17.98 16.70 -1.19
N PHE A 326 -17.67 16.86 -2.48
CA PHE A 326 -17.85 18.12 -3.20
C PHE A 326 -18.93 18.00 -4.27
N ASP A 327 -19.66 19.07 -4.53
CA ASP A 327 -20.68 19.14 -5.57
C ASP A 327 -20.13 18.82 -6.96
N GLY A 328 -21.01 18.35 -7.85
CA GLY A 328 -20.70 18.00 -9.23
C GLY A 328 -20.40 16.51 -9.41
N ASN A 329 -20.36 16.07 -10.68
CA ASN A 329 -20.27 14.65 -11.05
C ASN A 329 -21.43 13.77 -10.52
N GLU A 330 -22.59 14.36 -10.20
CA GLU A 330 -23.71 13.65 -9.55
C GLU A 330 -24.12 12.38 -10.30
N ALA A 331 -24.23 12.43 -11.63
CA ALA A 331 -24.53 11.26 -12.45
C ALA A 331 -23.52 10.11 -12.23
N LYS A 332 -22.22 10.45 -12.12
CA LYS A 332 -21.15 9.47 -11.91
C LYS A 332 -21.11 8.97 -10.46
N LYS A 333 -21.47 9.80 -9.48
CA LYS A 333 -21.63 9.37 -8.07
C LYS A 333 -22.75 8.35 -7.93
N ILE A 334 -23.88 8.57 -8.62
CA ILE A 334 -24.98 7.61 -8.67
C ILE A 334 -24.55 6.33 -9.41
N GLU A 335 -23.85 6.44 -10.53
CA GLU A 335 -23.29 5.27 -11.24
C GLU A 335 -22.33 4.45 -10.36
N TRP A 336 -21.51 5.11 -9.53
CA TRP A 336 -20.67 4.46 -8.53
C TRP A 336 -21.49 3.68 -7.52
N LEU A 337 -22.53 4.31 -6.96
CA LEU A 337 -23.44 3.67 -6.02
C LEU A 337 -24.13 2.45 -6.67
N ASP A 338 -24.69 2.63 -7.86
CA ASP A 338 -25.36 1.56 -8.61
C ASP A 338 -24.41 0.41 -8.91
N THR A 339 -23.14 0.71 -9.22
CA THR A 339 -22.11 -0.31 -9.45
C THR A 339 -21.83 -1.11 -8.18
N ILE A 340 -21.74 -0.48 -7.01
CA ILE A 340 -21.58 -1.21 -5.72
C ILE A 340 -22.70 -2.23 -5.57
N PHE A 341 -23.95 -1.82 -5.77
CA PHE A 341 -25.11 -2.69 -5.59
C PHE A 341 -25.25 -3.75 -6.69
N SER A 342 -24.85 -3.46 -7.94
CA SER A 342 -24.74 -4.47 -9.00
C SER A 342 -23.76 -5.58 -8.60
N VAL A 343 -22.57 -5.20 -8.12
CA VAL A 343 -21.56 -6.17 -7.67
C VAL A 343 -22.06 -6.98 -6.47
N ILE A 344 -22.74 -6.35 -5.50
CA ILE A 344 -23.37 -7.06 -4.38
C ILE A 344 -24.40 -8.10 -4.89
N ASP A 345 -25.27 -7.71 -5.82
CA ASP A 345 -26.32 -8.56 -6.35
C ASP A 345 -25.76 -9.74 -7.16
N GLU A 346 -24.78 -9.47 -8.02
CA GLU A 346 -24.08 -10.46 -8.87
C GLU A 346 -23.33 -11.50 -8.03
N HIS A 347 -22.77 -11.09 -6.89
CA HIS A 347 -22.01 -11.96 -6.00
C HIS A 347 -22.82 -12.47 -4.80
N TYR A 348 -24.16 -12.47 -4.89
CA TYR A 348 -25.04 -13.03 -3.84
C TYR A 348 -24.81 -12.42 -2.45
N GLY A 349 -24.46 -11.14 -2.36
CA GLY A 349 -24.12 -10.45 -1.12
C GLY A 349 -22.67 -10.65 -0.65
N TYR A 350 -21.87 -11.45 -1.36
CA TYR A 350 -20.47 -11.68 -1.05
C TYR A 350 -19.56 -10.69 -1.77
N VAL A 351 -19.34 -9.52 -1.16
CA VAL A 351 -18.29 -8.60 -1.61
C VAL A 351 -17.04 -8.81 -0.78
N SER A 352 -15.92 -8.94 -1.48
CA SER A 352 -14.65 -9.32 -0.89
C SER A 352 -13.59 -8.28 -1.23
N GLY A 353 -13.16 -7.51 -0.23
CA GLY A 353 -12.39 -6.27 -0.46
C GLY A 353 -13.28 -5.03 -0.49
N PHE A 354 -12.65 -3.85 -0.55
CA PHE A 354 -13.30 -2.53 -0.63
C PHE A 354 -14.19 -2.11 0.55
N HIS A 355 -14.07 -2.77 1.71
CA HIS A 355 -14.93 -2.51 2.87
C HIS A 355 -14.82 -1.06 3.37
N LYS A 356 -13.61 -0.48 3.36
CA LYS A 356 -13.43 0.92 3.78
C LYS A 356 -14.04 1.89 2.78
N THR A 357 -13.86 1.63 1.49
CA THR A 357 -14.45 2.43 0.41
C THR A 357 -15.98 2.42 0.47
N ILE A 358 -16.60 1.26 0.65
CA ILE A 358 -18.06 1.13 0.76
C ILE A 358 -18.58 1.83 2.02
N ALA A 359 -17.93 1.64 3.17
CA ALA A 359 -18.33 2.32 4.41
C ALA A 359 -18.20 3.85 4.32
N THR A 360 -17.21 4.35 3.57
CA THR A 360 -17.07 5.78 3.27
C THR A 360 -18.18 6.28 2.36
N THR A 361 -18.52 5.51 1.33
CA THR A 361 -19.65 5.82 0.43
C THR A 361 -20.95 5.92 1.23
N ALA A 362 -21.21 4.96 2.11
CA ALA A 362 -22.40 4.94 2.96
C ALA A 362 -22.44 6.15 3.93
N ALA A 363 -21.30 6.57 4.47
CA ALA A 363 -21.21 7.75 5.34
C ALA A 363 -21.46 9.08 4.60
N LEU A 364 -21.01 9.20 3.35
CA LEU A 364 -21.13 10.43 2.56
C LEU A 364 -22.44 10.52 1.77
N MET A 365 -23.09 9.38 1.49
CA MET A 365 -24.37 9.33 0.77
C MET A 365 -25.40 8.46 1.52
N PRO A 366 -25.70 8.73 2.80
CA PRO A 366 -26.43 7.81 3.67
C PRO A 366 -27.84 7.50 3.18
N GLU A 367 -28.61 8.52 2.78
CA GLU A 367 -30.00 8.32 2.36
C GLU A 367 -30.10 7.46 1.10
N VAL A 368 -29.34 7.80 0.05
CA VAL A 368 -29.38 7.07 -1.22
C VAL A 368 -28.83 5.65 -1.05
N PHE A 369 -27.77 5.49 -0.25
CA PHE A 369 -27.20 4.17 0.07
C PHE A 369 -28.21 3.29 0.82
N LEU A 370 -28.85 3.83 1.86
CA LEU A 370 -29.88 3.11 2.61
C LEU A 370 -31.08 2.78 1.72
N ASN A 371 -31.52 3.71 0.87
CA ASN A 371 -32.62 3.44 -0.05
C ASN A 371 -32.33 2.25 -0.97
N ARG A 372 -31.11 2.18 -1.52
CA ARG A 372 -30.69 1.08 -2.39
C ARG A 372 -30.69 -0.28 -1.68
N ILE A 373 -30.50 -0.36 -0.37
CA ILE A 373 -30.58 -1.63 0.38
C ILE A 373 -31.98 -2.27 0.28
N PHE A 374 -33.03 -1.43 0.26
CA PHE A 374 -34.44 -1.86 0.32
C PHE A 374 -35.16 -1.78 -1.02
N GLU A 375 -34.47 -1.40 -2.10
CA GLU A 375 -35.02 -1.34 -3.46
C GLU A 375 -34.77 -2.64 -4.24
N GLY A 376 -35.55 -2.88 -5.30
CA GLY A 376 -35.39 -4.05 -6.17
C GLY A 376 -36.24 -5.26 -5.74
N THR A 377 -35.95 -6.42 -6.32
CA THR A 377 -36.68 -7.66 -6.02
C THR A 377 -36.40 -8.15 -4.60
N GLU A 378 -37.25 -9.04 -4.08
CA GLU A 378 -37.05 -9.64 -2.77
C GLU A 378 -35.68 -10.34 -2.65
N GLU A 379 -35.26 -11.05 -3.71
CA GLU A 379 -33.93 -11.67 -3.75
C GLU A 379 -32.78 -10.65 -3.66
N GLN A 380 -32.89 -9.52 -4.37
CA GLN A 380 -31.87 -8.46 -4.29
C GLN A 380 -31.82 -7.87 -2.89
N GLN A 381 -32.98 -7.58 -2.29
CA GLN A 381 -33.05 -7.08 -0.92
C GLN A 381 -32.43 -8.07 0.07
N GLN A 382 -32.72 -9.36 -0.03
CA GLN A 382 -32.10 -10.39 0.81
C GLN A 382 -30.56 -10.42 0.67
N ARG A 383 -30.02 -10.36 -0.55
CA ARG A 383 -28.57 -10.32 -0.80
C ARG A 383 -27.91 -9.07 -0.20
N ARG A 384 -28.55 -7.91 -0.34
CA ARG A 384 -28.04 -6.62 0.17
C ARG A 384 -28.11 -6.55 1.70
N GLN A 385 -29.20 -7.06 2.30
CA GLN A 385 -29.36 -7.17 3.75
C GLN A 385 -28.35 -8.15 4.34
N PHE A 386 -28.12 -9.28 3.68
CA PHE A 386 -27.05 -10.21 4.04
C PHE A 386 -25.68 -9.54 4.02
N PHE A 387 -25.37 -8.77 2.97
CA PHE A 387 -24.11 -8.03 2.86
C PHE A 387 -23.86 -7.08 4.05
N ILE A 388 -24.85 -6.27 4.45
CA ILE A 388 -24.68 -5.32 5.55
C ILE A 388 -24.64 -5.99 6.92
N GLY A 389 -25.38 -7.08 7.13
CA GLY A 389 -25.48 -7.79 8.41
C GLY A 389 -24.38 -8.82 8.65
N ARG A 390 -23.53 -9.09 7.65
CA ARG A 390 -22.54 -10.16 7.70
C ARG A 390 -21.50 -9.95 8.80
N SER A 391 -21.39 -10.93 9.70
CA SER A 391 -20.35 -11.01 10.73
C SER A 391 -18.98 -11.30 10.10
N GLY A 392 -17.89 -10.70 10.59
CA GLY A 392 -16.53 -10.97 10.09
C GLY A 392 -16.01 -10.03 8.99
N LEU A 393 -16.77 -8.98 8.63
CA LEU A 393 -16.21 -7.85 7.91
C LEU A 393 -15.21 -7.10 8.82
N ARG A 394 -14.05 -6.69 8.27
CA ARG A 394 -13.09 -5.82 9.00
C ARG A 394 -13.72 -4.46 9.34
N THR A 395 -14.71 -4.01 8.58
CA THR A 395 -15.44 -2.76 8.78
C THR A 395 -16.88 -2.96 8.30
N TYR A 396 -17.87 -2.63 9.12
CA TYR A 396 -19.28 -2.73 8.72
C TYR A 396 -19.67 -1.57 7.80
N PRO A 397 -20.50 -1.80 6.76
CA PRO A 397 -20.88 -0.76 5.80
C PRO A 397 -21.53 0.46 6.44
N LEU A 398 -22.36 0.28 7.48
CA LEU A 398 -23.07 1.39 8.12
C LEU A 398 -22.31 1.97 9.34
N ALA A 399 -21.15 1.44 9.70
CA ALA A 399 -20.45 1.81 10.94
C ALA A 399 -20.00 3.28 11.00
N ARG A 400 -19.87 3.96 9.85
CA ARG A 400 -19.41 5.35 9.76
C ARG A 400 -20.55 6.35 9.60
N ILE A 401 -21.79 5.89 9.46
CA ILE A 401 -22.95 6.78 9.40
C ILE A 401 -23.26 7.25 10.83
N ASN A 402 -23.51 8.56 10.98
CA ASN A 402 -23.93 9.11 12.27
C ASN A 402 -25.25 8.47 12.74
N THR A 403 -25.34 8.04 14.00
CA THR A 403 -26.53 7.34 14.51
C THR A 403 -27.81 8.15 14.34
N ASN A 404 -27.75 9.47 14.53
CA ASN A 404 -28.92 10.34 14.37
C ASN A 404 -29.46 10.33 12.93
N VAL A 405 -28.58 10.20 11.94
CA VAL A 405 -28.97 10.07 10.53
C VAL A 405 -29.65 8.73 10.29
N LEU A 406 -29.14 7.64 10.88
CA LEU A 406 -29.77 6.32 10.80
C LEU A 406 -31.17 6.32 11.43
N ILE A 407 -31.29 6.87 12.64
CA ILE A 407 -32.56 6.99 13.37
C ILE A 407 -33.56 7.86 12.58
N ALA A 408 -33.13 9.02 12.09
CA ALA A 408 -33.97 9.91 11.31
C ALA A 408 -34.48 9.24 10.03
N TRP A 409 -33.62 8.49 9.33
CA TRP A 409 -33.99 7.75 8.13
C TRP A 409 -35.00 6.62 8.44
N CYS A 410 -34.78 5.84 9.49
CA CYS A 410 -35.71 4.79 9.91
C CYS A 410 -37.09 5.36 10.28
N ASN A 411 -37.12 6.49 10.99
CA ASN A 411 -38.36 7.19 11.33
C ASN A 411 -39.09 7.69 10.07
N ALA A 412 -38.37 8.29 9.12
CA ALA A 412 -38.94 8.80 7.88
C ALA A 412 -39.55 7.70 6.99
N ARG A 413 -38.99 6.49 7.03
CA ARG A 413 -39.52 5.32 6.30
C ARG A 413 -40.87 4.83 6.83
N ASN A 414 -41.17 5.05 8.12
CA ASN A 414 -42.39 4.60 8.79
C ASN A 414 -42.70 3.10 8.59
N ASP A 415 -41.66 2.26 8.51
CA ASP A 415 -41.76 0.80 8.38
C ASP A 415 -40.92 0.13 9.48
N PRO A 416 -41.53 -0.54 10.49
CA PRO A 416 -40.80 -1.20 11.57
C PRO A 416 -39.74 -2.22 11.09
N ARG A 417 -39.90 -2.80 9.90
CA ARG A 417 -39.02 -3.85 9.38
C ARG A 417 -37.63 -3.34 8.99
N VAL A 418 -37.43 -2.04 8.83
CA VAL A 418 -36.11 -1.48 8.47
C VAL A 418 -35.16 -1.42 9.68
N TRP A 419 -35.70 -1.28 10.89
CA TRP A 419 -34.94 -1.17 12.14
C TRP A 419 -34.01 -2.35 12.41
N PRO A 420 -34.47 -3.62 12.38
CA PRO A 420 -33.59 -4.77 12.63
C PRO A 420 -32.47 -4.90 11.59
N VAL A 421 -32.72 -4.52 10.35
CA VAL A 421 -31.74 -4.53 9.26
C VAL A 421 -30.67 -3.45 9.47
N VAL A 422 -31.08 -2.21 9.74
CA VAL A 422 -30.16 -1.08 9.98
C VAL A 422 -29.31 -1.31 11.22
N ALA A 423 -29.94 -1.72 12.33
CA ALA A 423 -29.22 -2.07 13.57
C ALA A 423 -28.30 -3.30 13.37
N GLY A 424 -28.70 -4.25 12.53
CA GLY A 424 -27.85 -5.38 12.13
C GLY A 424 -26.61 -4.96 11.33
N GLY A 425 -26.64 -3.80 10.66
CA GLY A 425 -25.55 -3.31 9.81
C GLY A 425 -24.51 -2.41 10.50
N VAL A 426 -24.68 -2.08 11.79
CA VAL A 426 -23.72 -1.28 12.56
C VAL A 426 -22.72 -2.13 13.34
N THR A 427 -21.70 -1.48 13.90
CA THR A 427 -20.79 -2.11 14.87
C THR A 427 -21.57 -2.52 16.10
N LEU A 428 -21.60 -3.82 16.41
CA LEU A 428 -22.35 -4.36 17.54
C LEU A 428 -21.49 -4.54 18.80
N TRP A 429 -20.20 -4.85 18.63
CA TRP A 429 -19.32 -5.25 19.72
C TRP A 429 -18.28 -4.16 20.03
N SER A 430 -18.05 -3.89 21.32
CA SER A 430 -16.96 -3.07 21.82
C SER A 430 -16.07 -3.86 22.79
N LYS A 431 -14.79 -3.49 22.88
CA LYS A 431 -13.84 -4.04 23.86
C LYS A 431 -13.34 -2.91 24.76
N ASN A 432 -13.61 -2.99 26.06
CA ASN A 432 -13.08 -2.02 27.02
C ASN A 432 -11.65 -2.42 27.45
N GLY A 433 -10.74 -1.44 27.39
CA GLY A 433 -9.29 -1.64 27.47
C GLY A 433 -8.73 -2.19 28.79
N GLU A 434 -9.52 -2.27 29.86
CA GLU A 434 -9.00 -2.66 31.18
C GLU A 434 -9.40 -4.08 31.64
N GLN A 435 -10.42 -4.71 31.05
CA GLN A 435 -10.93 -6.00 31.54
C GLN A 435 -11.19 -7.07 30.47
N SER A 436 -10.91 -6.80 29.19
CA SER A 436 -11.21 -7.72 28.06
C SER A 436 -12.68 -8.19 27.93
N ALA A 437 -13.59 -7.63 28.75
CA ALA A 437 -15.01 -7.92 28.70
C ALA A 437 -15.64 -7.33 27.42
N LEU A 438 -16.36 -8.18 26.68
CA LEU A 438 -17.10 -7.82 25.48
C LEU A 438 -18.41 -7.13 25.87
N THR A 439 -18.67 -5.95 25.32
CA THR A 439 -19.91 -5.19 25.55
C THR A 439 -20.60 -4.85 24.22
N ILE A 440 -21.87 -4.44 24.31
CA ILE A 440 -22.59 -3.91 23.16
C ILE A 440 -22.14 -2.47 22.91
N HIS A 441 -21.91 -2.13 21.65
CA HIS A 441 -21.50 -0.79 21.23
C HIS A 441 -22.65 0.22 21.41
N GLU A 442 -22.33 1.46 21.80
CA GLU A 442 -23.30 2.52 22.13
C GLU A 442 -24.30 2.79 20.99
N VAL A 443 -23.81 2.95 19.76
CA VAL A 443 -24.63 3.11 18.54
C VAL A 443 -25.71 2.03 18.38
N ALA A 444 -25.41 0.78 18.74
CA ALA A 444 -26.38 -0.31 18.65
C ALA A 444 -27.46 -0.21 19.74
N ILE A 445 -27.10 0.29 20.93
CA ILE A 445 -28.04 0.58 22.02
C ILE A 445 -28.96 1.74 21.63
N GLU A 446 -28.41 2.84 21.10
CA GLU A 446 -29.19 3.99 20.65
C GLU A 446 -30.23 3.60 19.58
N LEU A 447 -29.86 2.76 18.61
CA LEU A 447 -30.79 2.24 17.60
C LEU A 447 -31.87 1.33 18.20
N LEU A 448 -31.51 0.50 19.18
CA LEU A 448 -32.45 -0.34 19.91
C LEU A 448 -33.45 0.50 20.70
N GLU A 449 -32.99 1.56 21.37
CA GLU A 449 -33.86 2.50 22.08
C GLU A 449 -34.72 3.32 21.12
N ALA A 450 -34.23 3.72 19.95
CA ALA A 450 -35.05 4.48 19.01
C ALA A 450 -36.12 3.60 18.30
N SER A 451 -35.94 2.27 18.29
CA SER A 451 -36.85 1.35 17.59
C SER A 451 -38.24 1.27 18.24
N PRO A 452 -39.33 1.25 17.43
CA PRO A 452 -40.68 0.96 17.91
C PRO A 452 -40.87 -0.52 18.29
N GLU A 453 -40.01 -1.42 17.77
CA GLU A 453 -40.07 -2.86 18.03
C GLU A 453 -38.71 -3.39 18.51
N PRO A 454 -38.42 -3.28 19.83
CA PRO A 454 -37.14 -3.72 20.39
C PRO A 454 -36.84 -5.21 20.20
N LEU A 455 -37.88 -6.05 20.18
CA LEU A 455 -37.72 -7.50 20.03
C LEU A 455 -37.09 -7.86 18.68
N ALA A 456 -37.57 -7.28 17.58
CA ALA A 456 -37.03 -7.55 16.24
C ALA A 456 -35.55 -7.15 16.12
N VAL A 457 -35.17 -6.01 16.72
CA VAL A 457 -33.77 -5.55 16.75
C VAL A 457 -32.89 -6.50 17.57
N LEU A 458 -33.38 -6.95 18.73
CA LEU A 458 -32.64 -7.91 19.56
C LEU A 458 -32.50 -9.29 18.88
N GLU A 459 -33.49 -9.74 18.13
CA GLU A 459 -33.39 -10.95 17.32
C GLU A 459 -32.33 -10.81 16.20
N SER A 460 -32.22 -9.63 15.58
CA SER A 460 -31.12 -9.31 14.64
C SER A 460 -29.75 -9.37 15.33
N PHE A 461 -29.62 -8.83 16.55
CA PHE A 461 -28.39 -8.92 17.33
C PHE A 461 -28.05 -10.37 17.70
N ALA A 462 -29.05 -11.17 18.09
CA ALA A 462 -28.87 -12.57 18.42
C ALA A 462 -28.31 -13.38 17.24
N GLY A 463 -28.77 -13.10 16.02
CA GLY A 463 -28.24 -13.72 14.80
C GLY A 463 -26.73 -13.51 14.59
N ARG A 464 -26.13 -12.52 15.27
CA ARG A 464 -24.71 -12.16 15.13
C ARG A 464 -23.81 -12.73 16.22
N ILE A 465 -24.33 -13.53 17.15
CA ILE A 465 -23.48 -14.21 18.15
C ILE A 465 -22.53 -15.20 17.48
N THR A 466 -22.90 -15.76 16.32
CA THR A 466 -22.06 -16.67 15.55
C THR A 466 -21.17 -15.90 14.56
N PRO A 467 -19.84 -15.89 14.72
CA PRO A 467 -18.93 -15.33 13.71
C PRO A 467 -18.89 -16.17 12.43
N SER A 468 -18.54 -15.53 11.31
CA SER A 468 -18.34 -16.24 10.02
C SER A 468 -16.96 -16.88 9.86
N SER A 469 -16.01 -16.56 10.74
CA SER A 469 -14.68 -17.17 10.83
C SER A 469 -14.23 -17.09 12.29
N TRP A 470 -13.64 -18.15 12.80
CA TRP A 470 -13.14 -18.21 14.17
C TRP A 470 -11.97 -19.18 14.28
N THR A 471 -11.26 -19.08 15.40
CA THR A 471 -10.20 -19.99 15.82
C THR A 471 -10.46 -20.40 17.26
N GLY A 472 -10.31 -21.69 17.58
CA GLY A 472 -10.70 -22.24 18.88
C GLY A 472 -12.18 -22.58 18.95
N SER A 473 -12.75 -22.59 20.18
CA SER A 473 -14.16 -22.94 20.41
C SER A 473 -15.11 -21.83 19.95
N LEU A 474 -16.01 -22.16 19.02
CA LEU A 474 -17.12 -21.32 18.59
C LEU A 474 -18.11 -21.11 19.74
N ALA A 475 -18.37 -22.15 20.53
CA ALA A 475 -19.26 -22.09 21.68
C ALA A 475 -18.81 -21.03 22.69
N ASN A 476 -17.51 -20.93 22.97
CA ASN A 476 -16.95 -19.89 23.85
C ASN A 476 -17.16 -18.47 23.29
N ILE A 477 -16.99 -18.28 21.98
CA ILE A 477 -17.23 -16.99 21.33
C ILE A 477 -18.72 -16.62 21.38
N MET A 478 -19.60 -17.58 21.06
CA MET A 478 -21.05 -17.39 21.13
C MET A 478 -21.50 -17.09 22.56
N GLN A 479 -20.95 -17.78 23.55
CA GLN A 479 -21.23 -17.54 24.97
C GLN A 479 -20.87 -16.11 25.38
N ALA A 480 -19.67 -15.63 25.03
CA ALA A 480 -19.25 -14.26 25.36
C ALA A 480 -20.16 -13.20 24.73
N ARG A 481 -20.52 -13.38 23.45
CA ARG A 481 -21.44 -12.50 22.72
C ARG A 481 -22.87 -12.54 23.26
N SER A 482 -23.37 -13.73 23.59
CA SER A 482 -24.68 -13.92 24.22
C SER A 482 -24.73 -13.22 25.58
N SER A 483 -23.70 -13.41 26.42
CA SER A 483 -23.62 -12.77 27.73
C SER A 483 -23.66 -11.24 27.63
N ALA A 484 -22.97 -10.66 26.64
CA ALA A 484 -22.99 -9.23 26.39
C ALA A 484 -24.40 -8.71 26.05
N ILE A 485 -25.15 -9.42 25.20
CA ILE A 485 -26.54 -9.07 24.88
C ILE A 485 -27.44 -9.22 26.11
N CYS A 486 -27.24 -10.27 26.91
CA CYS A 486 -28.09 -10.56 28.07
C CYS A 486 -28.01 -9.56 29.22
N VAL A 487 -27.00 -8.68 29.23
CA VAL A 487 -26.97 -7.52 30.15
C VAL A 487 -28.19 -6.61 29.93
N LEU A 488 -28.75 -6.56 28.72
CA LEU A 488 -29.94 -5.77 28.39
C LEU A 488 -31.23 -6.26 29.08
N SER A 489 -31.24 -7.46 29.68
CA SER A 489 -32.36 -7.91 30.53
C SER A 489 -32.60 -7.01 31.76
N LYS A 490 -31.60 -6.19 32.11
CA LYS A 490 -31.65 -5.20 33.19
C LYS A 490 -31.78 -3.76 32.68
N HIS A 491 -32.15 -3.59 31.40
CA HIS A 491 -32.28 -2.27 30.80
C HIS A 491 -33.35 -1.42 31.51
N LYS A 492 -33.18 -0.09 31.53
CA LYS A 492 -34.11 0.82 32.22
C LYS A 492 -35.50 0.82 31.59
N ARG A 493 -35.58 0.58 30.28
CA ARG A 493 -36.84 0.47 29.56
C ARG A 493 -37.42 -0.94 29.67
N PRO A 494 -38.65 -1.11 30.21
CA PRO A 494 -39.23 -2.43 30.45
C PRO A 494 -39.46 -3.28 29.18
N ASP A 495 -39.82 -2.66 28.06
CA ASP A 495 -40.02 -3.32 26.77
C ASP A 495 -38.73 -3.98 26.24
N ILE A 496 -37.61 -3.25 26.31
CA ILE A 496 -36.27 -3.77 25.97
C ILE A 496 -35.85 -4.88 26.93
N ALA A 497 -36.05 -4.68 28.24
CA ALA A 497 -35.67 -5.65 29.25
C ALA A 497 -36.40 -6.98 29.08
N GLU A 498 -37.70 -6.94 28.78
CA GLU A 498 -38.51 -8.14 28.57
C GLU A 498 -38.15 -8.84 27.24
N ALA A 499 -37.99 -8.07 26.16
CA ALA A 499 -37.53 -8.61 24.88
C ALA A 499 -36.15 -9.26 24.98
N ALA A 500 -35.23 -8.68 25.76
CA ALA A 500 -33.91 -9.24 25.98
C ALA A 500 -33.95 -10.58 26.72
N LYS A 501 -34.85 -10.79 27.69
CA LYS A 501 -35.01 -12.09 28.35
C LYS A 501 -35.44 -13.18 27.38
N ILE A 502 -36.43 -12.90 26.53
CA ILE A 502 -36.91 -13.82 25.49
C ILE A 502 -35.75 -14.24 24.57
N VAL A 503 -34.95 -13.27 24.12
CA VAL A 503 -33.83 -13.53 23.22
C VAL A 503 -32.68 -14.26 23.92
N CYS A 504 -32.42 -13.97 25.20
CA CYS A 504 -31.44 -14.68 26.02
C CYS A 504 -31.72 -16.17 26.14
N GLU A 505 -32.97 -16.54 26.41
CA GLU A 505 -33.36 -17.95 26.49
C GLU A 505 -33.06 -18.68 25.17
N LYS A 506 -33.37 -18.05 24.02
CA LYS A 506 -33.04 -18.59 22.70
C LYS A 506 -31.53 -18.76 22.49
N MET A 507 -30.74 -17.72 22.80
CA MET A 507 -29.29 -17.75 22.59
C MET A 507 -28.57 -18.77 23.48
N ILE A 508 -29.01 -18.93 24.74
CA ILE A 508 -28.48 -19.95 25.65
C ILE A 508 -28.67 -21.35 25.04
N GLN A 509 -29.84 -21.65 24.49
CA GLN A 509 -30.08 -22.92 23.82
C GLN A 509 -29.20 -23.13 22.58
N TRP A 510 -28.88 -22.06 21.83
CA TRP A 510 -27.97 -22.14 20.68
C TRP A 510 -26.53 -22.41 21.12
N VAL A 511 -26.09 -21.79 22.22
CA VAL A 511 -24.76 -21.99 22.79
C VAL A 511 -24.60 -23.43 23.30
N GLU A 512 -25.57 -23.95 24.06
CA GLU A 512 -25.51 -25.33 24.56
C GLU A 512 -25.48 -26.36 23.44
N ARG A 513 -26.34 -26.21 22.41
CA ARG A 513 -26.30 -27.06 21.21
C ARG A 513 -24.94 -27.03 20.52
N GLN A 514 -24.29 -25.88 20.46
CA GLN A 514 -22.96 -25.77 19.87
C GLN A 514 -21.87 -26.41 20.74
N LYS A 515 -21.98 -26.35 22.08
CA LYS A 515 -21.07 -27.07 22.99
C LYS A 515 -21.17 -28.57 22.81
N GLU A 516 -22.39 -29.12 22.77
CA GLU A 516 -22.65 -30.55 22.54
C GLU A 516 -22.05 -31.00 21.21
N ARG A 517 -22.22 -30.19 20.15
CA ARG A 517 -21.64 -30.46 18.83
C ARG A 517 -20.12 -30.48 18.84
N GLU A 518 -19.48 -29.47 19.45
CA GLU A 518 -18.01 -29.42 19.57
C GLU A 518 -17.47 -30.63 20.36
N GLN A 519 -18.12 -31.00 21.46
CA GLN A 519 -17.75 -32.18 22.26
C GLN A 519 -17.86 -33.49 21.47
N LEU A 520 -18.92 -33.63 20.66
CA LEU A 520 -19.08 -34.80 19.80
C LEU A 520 -17.99 -34.85 18.72
N GLU A 521 -17.73 -33.74 18.02
CA GLU A 521 -16.69 -33.66 16.99
C GLU A 521 -15.28 -33.94 17.56
N ASP A 522 -14.98 -33.46 18.77
CA ASP A 522 -13.72 -33.75 19.48
C ASP A 522 -13.63 -35.23 19.84
N SER A 523 -14.71 -35.83 20.38
CA SER A 523 -14.75 -37.26 20.71
C SER A 523 -14.60 -38.18 19.49
N GLU A 524 -15.18 -37.80 18.34
CA GLU A 524 -15.04 -38.54 17.08
C GLU A 524 -13.63 -38.44 16.49
N ARG A 525 -12.96 -37.29 16.66
CA ARG A 525 -11.56 -37.12 16.25
C ARG A 525 -10.60 -37.92 17.12
N GLU A 526 -10.84 -37.97 18.43
CA GLU A 526 -10.08 -38.80 19.37
C GLU A 526 -10.24 -40.30 19.12
N GLN A 527 -11.40 -40.73 18.58
CA GLN A 527 -11.67 -42.13 18.22
C GLN A 527 -11.14 -42.53 16.83
N ARG A 528 -10.69 -41.59 16.00
CA ARG A 528 -10.18 -41.83 14.63
C ARG A 528 -8.64 -41.91 14.54
N PHE A 529 -7.95 -42.12 15.65
CA PHE A 529 -6.53 -42.49 15.62
C PHE A 529 -6.36 -43.96 15.16
N GLU A 530 -6.36 -44.16 13.84
CA GLU A 530 -5.56 -45.18 13.13
C GLU A 530 -4.56 -44.49 12.21
#